data_AF-A0AA39J474-F1
#
_entry.id   AF-A0AA39J474-F1
#
_cell.length_a   1.000
_cell.length_b   1.000
_cell.length_c   1.000
_cell.angle_alpha   90.00
_cell.angle_beta   90.00
_cell.angle_gamma   90.00
#
_symmetry.space_group_name_H-M   'P 1'
#
loop_
_entity.id
_entity.type
_entity.pdbx_description
1 polymer ?
#
loop_
_entity_poly.entity_id
_entity_poly.type
_entity_poly.pdbx_seq_one_letter_code
_entity_poly.pdbx_strand_id
1 'polypeptide(L)'
;MQFTLRTLAIIAATAGMANAICPGFNFGIADLGGGSSLGSWRVYDDSCNSVLTVITDNPCTQGSFDCSPAPITFTGLHLDGQNYACRGDPNSGSCDGHGIQVCCRNDVN
;
A
#
# COMPACT_ATOMS: atom_id res chain seq x y z
N MET A 1 35.40 39.61 -25.05
CA MET A 1 35.02 38.84 -23.84
C MET A 1 33.80 38.02 -24.21
N GLN A 2 33.96 36.74 -24.51
CA GLN A 2 32.85 35.87 -24.93
C GLN A 2 32.56 34.89 -23.79
N PHE A 3 31.47 35.12 -23.06
CA PHE A 3 31.04 34.26 -21.97
C PHE A 3 30.17 33.14 -22.53
N THR A 4 30.76 31.96 -22.69
CA THR A 4 30.06 30.74 -23.11
C THR A 4 29.29 30.19 -21.90
N LEU A 5 27.99 30.46 -21.82
CA LEU A 5 27.12 29.85 -20.81
C LEU A 5 26.84 28.39 -21.20
N ARG A 6 27.43 27.45 -20.47
CA ARG A 6 27.07 26.02 -20.56
C ARG A 6 25.87 25.76 -19.66
N THR A 7 24.72 25.47 -20.26
CA THR A 7 23.50 25.07 -19.55
C THR A 7 23.74 23.73 -18.85
N LEU A 8 23.86 23.75 -17.53
CA LEU A 8 23.83 22.55 -16.70
C LEU A 8 22.37 22.12 -16.50
N ALA A 9 21.96 21.04 -17.17
CA ALA A 9 20.71 20.36 -16.86
C ALA A 9 20.88 19.61 -15.54
N ILE A 10 20.30 20.13 -14.46
CA ILE A 10 20.24 19.46 -13.17
C ILE A 10 19.13 18.43 -13.27
N ILE A 11 19.49 17.16 -13.49
CA ILE A 11 18.57 16.04 -13.38
C ILE A 11 18.38 15.77 -11.89
N ALA A 12 17.32 16.32 -11.31
CA ALA A 12 16.90 15.97 -9.96
C ALA A 12 16.36 14.53 -10.00
N ALA A 13 17.23 13.56 -9.68
CA ALA A 13 16.78 12.21 -9.40
C ALA A 13 16.02 12.24 -8.08
N THR A 14 14.69 12.18 -8.13
CA THR A 14 13.87 11.86 -6.96
C THR A 14 14.14 10.39 -6.63
N ALA A 15 15.17 10.13 -5.84
CA ALA A 15 15.34 8.84 -5.18
C ALA A 15 14.13 8.69 -4.25
N GLY A 16 13.13 7.92 -4.68
CA GLY A 16 12.07 7.44 -3.81
C GLY A 16 12.75 6.68 -2.68
N MET A 17 12.81 7.30 -1.51
CA MET A 17 13.20 6.60 -0.30
C MET A 17 12.12 5.55 -0.09
N ALA A 18 12.33 4.33 -0.60
CA ALA A 18 11.53 3.18 -0.23
C ALA A 18 11.85 2.86 1.24
N ASN A 19 11.37 3.71 2.15
CA ASN A 19 11.14 3.27 3.51
C ASN A 19 10.12 2.16 3.38
N ALA A 20 10.51 0.94 3.76
CA ALA A 20 9.60 -0.19 3.79
C ALA A 20 8.30 0.28 4.44
N ILE A 21 7.23 0.23 3.67
CA ILE A 21 5.94 0.80 4.07
C ILE A 21 5.42 0.11 5.32
N CYS A 22 5.80 -1.16 5.47
CA CYS A 22 5.51 -1.97 6.62
C CYS A 22 6.78 -2.72 7.04
N PRO A 23 7.62 -2.15 7.91
CA PRO A 23 8.89 -2.76 8.29
C PRO A 23 8.71 -4.19 8.84
N GLY A 24 9.23 -5.18 8.13
CA GLY A 24 9.13 -6.60 8.52
C GLY A 24 7.83 -7.30 8.12
N PHE A 25 7.06 -6.73 7.21
CA PHE A 25 5.90 -7.32 6.56
C PHE A 25 6.16 -7.49 5.05
N ASN A 26 5.18 -7.99 4.31
CA ASN A 26 5.30 -8.18 2.86
C ASN A 26 4.46 -7.18 2.07
N PHE A 27 3.31 -6.79 2.63
CA PHE A 27 2.33 -5.95 1.96
C PHE A 27 1.71 -4.95 2.92
N GLY A 28 1.20 -3.86 2.37
CA GLY A 28 0.38 -2.88 3.08
C GLY A 28 -0.94 -2.65 2.36
N ILE A 29 -2.04 -2.52 3.11
CA ILE A 29 -3.36 -2.20 2.57
C ILE A 29 -3.65 -0.73 2.83
N ALA A 30 -4.01 0.00 1.78
CA ALA A 30 -4.46 1.38 1.86
C ALA A 30 -5.91 1.50 1.39
N ASP A 31 -6.64 2.40 2.05
CA ASP A 31 -7.95 2.87 1.60
C ASP A 31 -7.75 4.11 0.71
N LEU A 32 -8.17 4.01 -0.54
CA LEU A 32 -8.05 5.08 -1.52
C LEU A 32 -9.22 6.06 -1.45
N GLY A 33 -10.18 5.80 -0.56
CA GLY A 33 -11.49 6.40 -0.58
C GLY A 33 -12.39 5.76 -1.65
N GLY A 34 -13.67 6.06 -1.53
CA GLY A 34 -14.70 5.63 -2.45
C GLY A 34 -15.49 6.80 -3.03
N GLY A 35 -16.04 6.60 -4.23
CA GLY A 35 -17.07 7.49 -4.77
C GLY A 35 -18.41 7.28 -4.05
N SER A 36 -19.50 7.86 -4.57
CA SER A 36 -20.83 7.89 -3.91
C SER A 36 -21.49 6.53 -3.63
N SER A 37 -20.87 5.39 -3.96
CA SER A 37 -21.48 4.06 -3.77
C SER A 37 -20.50 2.90 -3.59
N LEU A 38 -19.23 3.03 -3.97
CA LEU A 38 -18.23 1.96 -3.89
C LEU A 38 -16.94 2.51 -3.27
N GLY A 39 -16.30 1.72 -2.39
CA GLY A 39 -14.96 1.96 -1.88
C GLY A 39 -13.88 1.39 -2.79
N SER A 40 -12.66 1.90 -2.64
CA SER A 40 -11.48 1.39 -3.35
C SER A 40 -10.37 1.11 -2.35
N TRP A 41 -9.88 -0.12 -2.36
CA TRP A 41 -8.74 -0.56 -1.54
C TRP A 41 -7.63 -1.05 -2.43
N ARG A 42 -6.40 -0.77 -2.03
CA ARG A 42 -5.21 -1.16 -2.78
C ARG A 42 -4.21 -1.83 -1.85
N VAL A 43 -3.61 -2.88 -2.36
CA VAL A 43 -2.50 -3.58 -1.73
C VAL A 43 -1.22 -3.13 -2.42
N TYR A 44 -0.27 -2.68 -1.61
CA TYR A 44 1.06 -2.29 -2.02
C TYR A 44 2.09 -3.28 -1.50
N ASP A 45 3.13 -3.56 -2.29
CA ASP A 45 4.36 -4.18 -1.80
C ASP A 45 5.27 -3.16 -1.08
N ASP A 46 6.38 -3.61 -0.49
CA ASP A 46 7.34 -2.75 0.21
C ASP A 46 7.98 -1.65 -0.64
N SER A 47 7.88 -1.75 -1.98
CA SER A 47 8.38 -0.77 -2.94
C SER A 47 7.29 0.17 -3.46
N CYS A 48 6.12 0.19 -2.83
CA CYS A 48 4.93 0.95 -3.24
C CYS A 48 4.38 0.53 -4.62
N ASN A 49 4.68 -0.66 -5.12
CA ASN A 49 3.99 -1.15 -6.32
C ASN A 49 2.62 -1.70 -5.93
N SER A 50 1.59 -1.35 -6.71
CA SER A 50 0.27 -1.93 -6.53
C SER A 50 0.27 -3.38 -7.04
N VAL A 51 -0.04 -4.32 -6.15
CA VAL A 51 -0.15 -5.74 -6.48
C VAL A 51 -1.61 -6.18 -6.64
N LEU A 52 -2.54 -5.52 -5.96
CA LEU A 52 -3.98 -5.77 -6.05
C LEU A 52 -4.75 -4.47 -5.83
N THR A 53 -5.82 -4.25 -6.59
CA THR A 53 -6.80 -3.19 -6.35
C THR A 53 -8.19 -3.82 -6.35
N VAL A 54 -8.99 -3.52 -5.33
CA VAL A 54 -10.35 -4.02 -5.16
C VAL A 54 -11.30 -2.83 -5.06
N ILE A 55 -12.31 -2.81 -5.93
CA ILE A 55 -13.35 -1.77 -5.95
C ILE A 55 -14.69 -2.47 -5.69
N THR A 56 -15.33 -2.17 -4.56
CA THR A 56 -16.51 -2.88 -4.09
C THR A 56 -17.27 -2.06 -3.05
N ASP A 57 -18.51 -2.42 -2.75
CA ASP A 57 -19.25 -1.89 -1.60
C ASP A 57 -18.68 -2.40 -0.28
N ASN A 58 -18.22 -3.66 -0.25
CA ASN A 58 -17.67 -4.30 0.93
C ASN A 58 -16.47 -5.22 0.58
N PRO A 59 -15.24 -4.87 1.01
CA PRO A 59 -14.04 -5.65 0.69
C PRO A 59 -13.96 -6.96 1.47
N CYS A 60 -14.65 -7.06 2.60
CA CYS A 60 -14.64 -8.22 3.48
C CYS A 60 -15.45 -9.41 2.96
N THR A 61 -16.29 -9.19 1.95
CA THR A 61 -17.13 -10.24 1.33
C THR A 61 -16.61 -10.69 -0.04
N GLN A 62 -15.58 -10.03 -0.58
CA GLN A 62 -15.02 -10.37 -1.90
C GLN A 62 -14.04 -11.55 -1.86
N GLY A 63 -13.63 -12.00 -0.67
CA GLY A 63 -12.70 -13.13 -0.49
C GLY A 63 -11.22 -12.78 -0.62
N SER A 64 -10.86 -11.58 -1.10
CA SER A 64 -9.47 -11.11 -1.10
C SER A 64 -9.00 -10.65 0.27
N PHE A 65 -9.93 -10.24 1.15
CA PHE A 65 -9.61 -9.71 2.47
C PHE A 65 -10.43 -10.40 3.55
N ASP A 66 -9.80 -10.65 4.70
CA ASP A 66 -10.50 -10.96 5.94
C ASP A 66 -10.61 -9.70 6.78
N CYS A 67 -11.74 -9.53 7.45
CA CYS A 67 -11.99 -8.38 8.31
C CYS A 67 -12.46 -8.79 9.70
N SER A 68 -12.08 -8.00 10.70
CA SER A 68 -12.65 -8.08 12.04
C SER A 68 -14.11 -7.58 12.08
N PRO A 69 -14.89 -8.00 13.10
CA PRO A 69 -16.11 -7.29 13.48
C PRO A 69 -15.82 -5.81 13.78
N ALA A 70 -16.87 -4.98 13.78
CA ALA A 70 -16.76 -3.54 14.06
C ALA A 70 -15.99 -3.26 15.38
N PRO A 71 -14.99 -2.34 15.40
CA PRO A 71 -14.51 -1.52 14.28
C PRO A 71 -13.81 -2.37 13.20
N ILE A 72 -14.25 -2.20 11.95
CA ILE A 72 -13.78 -3.02 10.83
C ILE A 72 -12.30 -2.73 10.60
N THR A 73 -11.48 -3.76 10.70
CA THR A 73 -10.06 -3.74 10.36
C THR A 73 -9.73 -4.94 9.50
N PHE A 74 -8.81 -4.77 8.56
CA PHE A 74 -8.33 -5.87 7.74
C PHE A 74 -7.40 -6.76 8.57
N THR A 75 -7.80 -8.02 8.76
CA THR A 75 -7.08 -9.03 9.55
C THR A 75 -6.35 -10.05 8.68
N GLY A 76 -6.70 -10.11 7.39
CA GLY A 76 -6.10 -11.06 6.46
C GLY A 76 -6.17 -10.58 5.01
N LEU A 77 -5.22 -11.06 4.21
CA LEU A 77 -5.13 -10.84 2.77
C LEU A 77 -4.89 -12.19 2.09
N HIS A 78 -5.69 -12.49 1.08
CA HIS A 78 -5.56 -13.66 0.22
C HIS A 78 -5.05 -13.21 -1.14
N LEU A 79 -3.82 -13.55 -1.47
CA LEU A 79 -3.16 -13.15 -2.72
C LEU A 79 -2.38 -14.33 -3.30
N ASP A 80 -2.58 -14.61 -4.59
CA ASP A 80 -1.88 -15.69 -5.33
C ASP A 80 -1.93 -17.07 -4.65
N GLY A 81 -3.05 -17.38 -3.96
CA GLY A 81 -3.23 -18.63 -3.23
C GLY A 81 -2.49 -18.72 -1.89
N GLN A 82 -1.93 -17.60 -1.43
CA GLN A 82 -1.24 -17.46 -0.15
C GLN A 82 -2.06 -16.56 0.80
N ASN A 83 -1.99 -16.87 2.09
CA ASN A 83 -2.71 -16.15 3.13
C ASN A 83 -1.73 -15.34 3.97
N TYR A 84 -2.01 -14.06 4.13
CA TYR A 84 -1.17 -13.12 4.87
C TYR A 84 -1.96 -12.59 6.06
N ALA A 85 -1.40 -12.64 7.26
CA ALA A 85 -2.03 -12.08 8.44
C ALA A 85 -1.76 -10.58 8.49
N CYS A 86 -2.82 -9.79 8.65
CA CYS A 86 -2.74 -8.33 8.66
C CYS A 86 -2.95 -7.79 10.08
N ARG A 87 -2.14 -6.78 10.44
CA ARG A 87 -2.30 -6.03 11.69
C ARG A 87 -1.92 -4.56 11.51
N GLY A 88 -2.53 -3.69 12.30
CA GLY A 88 -2.11 -2.29 12.36
C GLY A 88 -0.69 -2.18 12.87
N ASP A 89 0.14 -1.38 12.20
CA ASP A 89 1.51 -1.09 12.62
C ASP A 89 1.73 0.42 12.74
N PRO A 90 2.23 0.93 13.88
CA PRO A 90 2.44 2.36 14.06
C PRO A 90 3.60 2.93 13.24
N ASN A 91 4.45 2.08 12.69
CA ASN A 91 5.52 2.46 11.76
C ASN A 91 5.09 2.30 10.30
N SER A 92 3.80 2.07 10.05
CA SER A 92 3.26 2.03 8.70
C SER A 92 3.46 3.38 8.00
N GLY A 93 3.89 3.29 6.75
CA GLY A 93 4.15 4.43 5.88
C GLY A 93 2.93 4.81 5.05
N SER A 94 3.20 5.39 3.88
CA SER A 94 2.19 5.75 2.89
C SER A 94 2.74 5.53 1.49
N CYS A 95 1.87 5.17 0.56
CA CYS A 95 2.18 5.03 -0.87
C CYS A 95 1.27 5.89 -1.71
N ASP A 96 1.83 6.59 -2.70
CA ASP A 96 1.08 7.48 -3.59
C ASP A 96 0.19 8.50 -2.85
N GLY A 97 0.61 8.92 -1.65
CA GLY A 97 -0.16 9.83 -0.79
C GLY A 97 -1.29 9.16 0.02
N HIS A 98 -1.45 7.84 -0.08
CA HIS A 98 -2.42 7.06 0.69
C HIS A 98 -1.74 6.41 1.91
N GLY A 99 -2.25 6.72 3.09
CA GLY A 99 -1.80 6.13 4.36
C GLY A 99 -2.16 4.65 4.44
N ILE A 100 -1.20 3.85 4.89
CA ILE A 100 -1.38 2.40 4.97
C ILE A 100 -2.07 2.09 6.29
N GLN A 101 -3.21 1.39 6.20
CA GLN A 101 -4.07 1.12 7.34
C GLN A 101 -3.59 -0.08 8.14
N VAL A 102 -3.16 -1.13 7.44
CA VAL A 102 -2.63 -2.36 8.03
C VAL A 102 -1.48 -2.90 7.21
N CYS A 103 -0.64 -3.68 7.87
CA CYS A 103 0.50 -4.36 7.30
C CYS A 103 0.26 -5.87 7.35
N CYS A 104 0.48 -6.56 6.23
CA CYS A 104 0.20 -7.98 6.05
C CYS A 104 1.50 -8.76 5.83
N ARG A 105 1.71 -9.81 6.62
CA ARG A 105 2.88 -10.67 6.53
C ARG A 105 2.45 -12.10 6.29
N ASN A 106 3.24 -12.82 5.52
CA ASN A 106 3.04 -14.25 5.40
C ASN A 106 3.58 -14.91 6.67
N ASP A 107 2.69 -15.31 7.57
CA ASP A 107 3.06 -16.12 8.75
C ASP A 107 3.06 -17.62 8.37
N VAL A 108 3.69 -17.99 7.23
CA VAL A 108 3.94 -19.40 6.90
C VAL A 108 4.70 -20.00 8.08
N ASN A 109 4.01 -20.84 8.84
CA ASN A 109 4.63 -21.77 9.76
C ASN A 109 4.72 -23.14 9.09
#